data_AF-A0A382MF39-F1
#
_entry.id   AF-A0A382MF39-F1
#
_cell.length_a   1.000
_cell.length_b   1.000
_cell.length_c   1.000
_cell.angle_alpha   90.00
_cell.angle_beta   90.00
_cell.angle_gamma   90.00
#
_symmetry.space_group_name_H-M   'P 1'
#
loop_
_entity.id
_entity.type
_entity.pdbx_description
1 polymer ?
#
loop_
_entity_poly.entity_id
_entity_poly.type
_entity_poly.pdbx_seq_one_letter_code
_entity_poly.pdbx_strand_id
1 'polypeptide(L)'
;EEVDGNQLLLDLALGVQKRLVANACEVAHLKMTLAPDDGSGELAVVNLTRSDARPETAQTLMDDLESGELIVNLRAEAESSELESALSSALDELRPRVGELTLEHIEHFAPAKPEPELRFANL
;
A
#
# COMPACT_ATOMS: atom_id res chain seq x y z
N GLU A 1 21.66 -4.47 -7.85
CA GLU A 1 21.88 -5.37 -6.71
C GLU A 1 20.54 -6.00 -6.44
N GLU A 2 20.49 -7.31 -6.32
CA GLU A 2 19.23 -8.03 -6.11
C GLU A 2 18.75 -7.84 -4.66
N VAL A 3 17.43 -7.76 -4.46
CA VAL A 3 16.82 -7.52 -3.15
C VAL A 3 15.75 -8.55 -2.85
N ASP A 4 15.57 -8.89 -1.57
CA ASP A 4 14.42 -9.69 -1.13
C ASP A 4 13.13 -8.86 -1.29
N GLY A 5 12.44 -9.08 -2.41
CA GLY A 5 11.19 -8.40 -2.74
C GLY A 5 10.04 -8.75 -1.78
N ASN A 6 10.07 -9.94 -1.19
CA ASN A 6 9.05 -10.37 -0.22
C ASN A 6 9.18 -9.58 1.08
N GLN A 7 10.41 -9.48 1.61
CA GLN A 7 10.67 -8.71 2.83
C GLN A 7 10.45 -7.22 2.58
N LEU A 8 10.79 -6.73 1.39
CA LEU A 8 10.54 -5.34 1.01
C LEU A 8 9.05 -4.97 1.08
N LEU A 9 8.16 -5.80 0.55
CA LEU A 9 6.72 -5.56 0.62
C LEU A 9 6.20 -5.52 2.07
N LEU A 10 6.68 -6.44 2.91
CA LEU A 10 6.29 -6.46 4.33
C LEU A 10 6.76 -5.20 5.06
N ASP A 11 7.99 -4.78 4.82
CA ASP A 11 8.56 -3.58 5.43
C ASP A 11 7.82 -2.31 4.97
N LEU A 12 7.46 -2.24 3.68
CA LEU A 12 6.66 -1.14 3.15
C LEU A 12 5.26 -1.10 3.77
N ALA A 13 4.58 -2.25 3.86
CA ALA A 13 3.26 -2.34 4.46
C ALA A 13 3.28 -1.91 5.94
N LEU A 14 4.29 -2.35 6.70
CA LEU A 14 4.50 -1.93 8.09
C LEU A 14 4.82 -0.44 8.20
N GLY A 15 5.65 0.09 7.29
CA GLY A 15 6.04 1.49 7.24
C GLY A 15 4.84 2.42 6.99
N VAL A 16 3.96 2.04 6.06
CA VAL A 16 2.70 2.74 5.76
C VAL A 16 1.75 2.64 6.96
N GLN A 17 1.51 1.43 7.48
CA GLN A 17 0.64 1.22 8.64
C GLN A 17 1.04 2.07 9.83
N LYS A 18 2.33 2.05 10.20
CA LYS A 18 2.85 2.81 11.35
C LYS A 18 2.57 4.31 11.22
N ARG A 19 2.69 4.86 10.01
CA ARG A 19 2.46 6.28 9.74
C ARG A 19 0.99 6.65 9.83
N LEU A 20 0.13 5.85 9.23
CA LEU A 20 -1.32 6.06 9.29
C LEU A 20 -1.81 5.99 10.75
N VAL A 21 -1.38 4.98 11.51
CA VAL A 21 -1.71 4.85 12.93
C VAL A 21 -1.17 6.04 13.75
N ALA A 22 0.05 6.51 13.48
CA ALA A 22 0.62 7.66 14.18
C ALA A 22 -0.16 8.97 13.94
N ASN A 23 -0.84 9.07 12.80
CA ASN A 23 -1.70 10.21 12.44
C ASN A 23 -3.18 9.98 12.80
N ALA A 24 -3.50 8.91 13.55
CA ALA A 24 -4.87 8.51 13.88
C ALA A 24 -5.77 8.22 12.65
N CYS A 25 -5.17 7.84 11.52
CA CYS A 25 -5.87 7.37 10.33
C CYS A 25 -6.11 5.85 10.42
N GLU A 26 -7.34 5.40 10.20
CA GLU A 26 -7.67 3.97 10.27
C GLU A 26 -7.52 3.27 8.91
N VAL A 27 -6.62 2.29 8.81
CA VAL A 27 -6.50 1.43 7.63
C VAL A 27 -7.76 0.57 7.52
N ALA A 28 -8.45 0.67 6.38
CA ALA A 28 -9.56 -0.22 6.02
C ALA A 28 -9.08 -1.38 5.15
N HIS A 29 -8.17 -1.12 4.21
CA HIS A 29 -7.55 -2.16 3.39
C HIS A 29 -6.31 -1.63 2.68
N LEU A 30 -5.23 -2.40 2.70
CA LEU A 30 -4.06 -2.21 1.87
C LEU A 30 -3.78 -3.52 1.15
N LYS A 31 -3.59 -3.44 -0.17
CA LYS A 31 -3.05 -4.55 -0.98
C LYS A 31 -1.89 -4.05 -1.82
N MET A 32 -0.78 -4.76 -1.76
CA MET A 32 0.40 -4.53 -2.57
C MET A 32 0.63 -5.74 -3.46
N THR A 33 0.87 -5.50 -4.74
CA THR A 33 1.23 -6.53 -5.73
C THR A 33 2.54 -6.12 -6.38
N LEU A 34 3.58 -6.95 -6.24
CA LEU A 34 4.89 -6.78 -6.88
C LEU A 34 5.04 -7.81 -8.00
N ALA A 35 5.40 -7.35 -9.20
CA ALA A 35 5.68 -8.18 -10.36
C ALA A 35 7.12 -7.93 -10.84
N PRO A 36 7.99 -8.96 -10.90
CA PRO A 36 9.33 -8.83 -11.47
C PRO A 36 9.31 -8.53 -12.97
N ASP A 37 10.31 -7.80 -13.46
CA ASP A 37 10.52 -7.54 -14.90
C ASP A 37 11.49 -8.56 -15.52
N ASP A 38 11.22 -9.85 -15.30
CA ASP A 38 12.05 -10.98 -15.77
C ASP A 38 11.29 -11.95 -16.70
N GLY A 39 10.00 -11.70 -16.94
CA GLY A 39 9.13 -12.54 -17.75
C GLY A 39 8.69 -13.86 -17.09
N SER A 40 8.99 -14.08 -15.80
CA SER A 40 8.58 -15.27 -15.03
C SER A 40 7.06 -15.38 -14.87
N GLY A 41 6.37 -14.24 -14.82
CA GLY A 41 4.96 -14.15 -14.46
C GLY A 41 4.68 -14.36 -12.96
N GLU A 42 5.73 -14.37 -12.13
CA GLU A 42 5.61 -14.44 -10.68
C GLU A 42 5.03 -13.16 -10.08
N LEU A 43 4.43 -13.30 -8.90
CA LEU A 43 3.88 -12.20 -8.14
C LEU A 43 4.16 -12.39 -6.65
N ALA A 44 4.53 -11.31 -5.96
CA ALA A 44 4.40 -11.22 -4.52
C ALA A 44 3.24 -10.33 -4.14
N VAL A 45 2.47 -10.76 -3.14
CA VAL A 45 1.26 -10.06 -2.71
C VAL A 45 1.24 -9.97 -1.19
N VAL A 46 1.09 -8.75 -0.67
CA VAL A 46 0.87 -8.47 0.76
C VAL A 46 -0.48 -7.77 0.94
N ASN A 47 -1.23 -8.19 1.95
CA ASN A 47 -2.49 -7.57 2.35
C ASN A 47 -2.43 -7.10 3.81
N LEU A 48 -3.13 -6.02 4.11
CA LEU A 48 -3.39 -5.55 5.48
C LEU A 48 -4.84 -5.08 5.53
N THR A 49 -5.68 -5.76 6.31
CA THR A 49 -7.14 -5.55 6.26
C THR A 49 -7.66 -4.63 7.35
N ARG A 50 -6.83 -4.20 8.30
CA ARG A 50 -7.18 -3.25 9.37
C ARG A 50 -5.96 -2.78 10.16
N SER A 51 -6.07 -1.65 10.85
CA SER A 51 -4.97 -1.01 11.60
C SER A 51 -4.29 -1.88 12.67
N ASP A 52 -5.02 -2.79 13.33
CA ASP A 52 -4.51 -3.63 14.42
C ASP A 52 -4.04 -5.02 13.95
N ALA A 53 -4.23 -5.34 12.67
CA ALA A 53 -3.75 -6.58 12.07
C ALA A 53 -2.27 -6.46 11.69
N ARG A 54 -1.61 -7.60 11.49
CA ARG A 54 -0.28 -7.64 10.88
C ARG A 54 -0.46 -7.71 9.35
N PRO A 55 0.46 -7.13 8.56
CA PRO A 55 0.51 -7.43 7.13
C PRO A 55 0.72 -8.92 6.90
N GLU A 56 -0.02 -9.49 5.96
CA GLU A 56 -0.03 -10.91 5.62
C GLU A 56 0.38 -11.11 4.17
N THR A 57 1.32 -12.02 3.96
CA THR A 57 1.75 -12.44 2.63
C THR A 57 0.76 -13.45 2.05
N ALA A 58 0.20 -13.15 0.87
CA ALA A 58 -0.68 -14.05 0.13
C ALA A 58 0.05 -14.81 -0.98
N GLN A 59 1.10 -14.22 -1.56
CA GLN A 59 1.97 -14.82 -2.57
C GLN A 59 3.40 -14.30 -2.39
N THR A 60 4.40 -15.09 -2.78
CA THR A 60 5.83 -14.77 -2.64
C THR A 60 6.57 -15.00 -3.94
N LEU A 61 7.57 -14.17 -4.21
CA LEU A 61 8.60 -14.46 -5.22
C LEU A 61 9.45 -15.64 -4.79
N MET A 62 9.91 -16.44 -5.76
CA MET A 62 10.83 -17.55 -5.50
C MET A 62 12.29 -17.09 -5.45
N ASP A 63 12.63 -16.10 -6.27
CA ASP A 63 13.98 -15.54 -6.40
C ASP A 63 14.04 -14.09 -5.89
N ASP A 64 15.25 -13.57 -5.71
CA ASP A 64 15.46 -12.16 -5.37
C ASP A 64 15.08 -11.26 -6.57
N LEU A 65 14.65 -10.05 -6.26
CA LEU A 65 14.18 -9.06 -7.22
C LEU A 65 15.35 -8.21 -7.72
N GLU A 66 15.58 -8.18 -9.04
CA GLU A 66 16.46 -7.20 -9.68
C GLU A 66 15.72 -5.90 -10.00
N SER A 67 14.55 -6.01 -10.64
CA SER A 67 13.66 -4.90 -10.99
C SER A 67 12.21 -5.38 -11.12
N GLY A 68 11.24 -4.48 -10.98
CA GLY A 68 9.84 -4.82 -11.14
C GLY A 68 8.89 -3.66 -10.88
N GLU A 69 7.61 -3.95 -11.04
CA GLU A 69 6.52 -2.99 -10.85
C GLU A 69 5.74 -3.30 -9.57
N LEU A 70 5.45 -2.25 -8.80
CA LEU A 70 4.68 -2.34 -7.57
C LEU A 70 3.36 -1.57 -7.72
N ILE A 71 2.25 -2.27 -7.59
CA ILE A 71 0.91 -1.68 -7.51
C ILE A 71 0.44 -1.65 -6.06
N VAL A 72 0.08 -0.46 -5.57
CA VAL A 72 -0.43 -0.23 -4.21
C VAL A 72 -1.90 0.20 -4.26
N ASN A 73 -2.76 -0.56 -3.60
CA ASN A 73 -4.17 -0.21 -3.39
C ASN A 73 -4.38 0.06 -1.90
N LEU A 74 -4.48 1.33 -1.51
CA LEU A 74 -4.63 1.76 -0.12
C LEU A 74 -5.99 2.43 0.10
N ARG A 75 -6.68 1.99 1.16
CA ARG A 75 -7.92 2.58 1.68
C ARG A 75 -7.76 2.78 3.17
N ALA A 76 -7.91 4.02 3.61
CA ALA A 76 -7.96 4.37 5.02
C ALA A 76 -8.98 5.50 5.23
N GLU A 77 -9.41 5.67 6.48
CA GLU A 77 -10.10 6.88 6.92
C GLU A 77 -9.06 8.00 7.06
N ALA A 78 -8.75 8.65 5.94
CA ALA A 78 -7.77 9.72 5.83
C ALA A 78 -8.05 10.57 4.59
N GLU A 79 -7.55 11.80 4.57
CA GLU A 79 -7.51 12.60 3.35
C GLU A 79 -6.48 12.02 2.36
N SER A 80 -6.67 12.26 1.07
CA SER A 80 -5.77 11.72 0.03
C SER A 80 -4.31 12.17 0.22
N SER A 81 -4.09 13.41 0.64
CA SER A 81 -2.75 13.94 0.92
C SER A 81 -2.05 13.22 2.09
N GLU A 82 -2.81 12.72 3.07
CA GLU A 82 -2.27 11.95 4.19
C GLU A 82 -1.83 10.56 3.74
N LEU A 83 -2.62 9.92 2.85
CA LEU A 83 -2.29 8.64 2.24
C LEU A 83 -1.02 8.73 1.38
N GLU A 84 -0.97 9.73 0.50
CA GLU A 84 0.17 9.99 -0.38
C GLU A 84 1.44 10.27 0.43
N SER A 85 1.33 11.11 1.47
CA SER A 85 2.44 11.43 2.37
C SER A 85 2.94 10.19 3.13
N ALA A 86 2.02 9.37 3.65
CA ALA A 86 2.37 8.13 4.35
C ALA A 86 3.09 7.12 3.44
N LEU A 87 2.60 6.94 2.21
CA LEU A 87 3.21 6.06 1.21
C LEU A 87 4.59 6.58 0.77
N SER A 88 4.67 7.85 0.38
CA SER A 88 5.91 8.48 -0.08
C SER A 88 7.01 8.43 0.99
N SER A 89 6.65 8.75 2.24
CA SER A 89 7.59 8.68 3.35
C SER A 89 8.07 7.27 3.65
N ALA A 90 7.22 6.25 3.45
CA ALA A 90 7.62 4.86 3.63
C ALA A 90 8.51 4.37 2.47
N LEU A 91 8.25 4.81 1.25
CA LEU A 91 9.11 4.54 0.08
C LEU A 91 10.49 5.18 0.25
N ASP A 92 10.57 6.42 0.74
CA ASP A 92 11.83 7.11 0.99
C ASP A 92 12.71 6.38 2.01
N GLU A 93 12.12 5.74 3.02
CA GLU A 93 12.86 4.90 3.97
C GLU A 93 13.44 3.63 3.32
N LEU A 94 12.81 3.13 2.26
CA LEU A 94 13.26 1.93 1.54
C LEU A 94 14.23 2.23 0.40
N ARG A 95 14.25 3.47 -0.13
CA ARG A 95 15.17 3.89 -1.21
C ARG A 95 16.62 3.43 -1.02
N PRO A 96 17.25 3.50 0.17
CA PRO A 96 18.63 3.04 0.35
C PRO A 96 18.85 1.55 0.05
N ARG A 97 17.79 0.73 0.04
CA ARG A 97 17.85 -0.72 -0.20
C ARG A 97 17.58 -1.11 -1.64
N VAL A 98 16.78 -0.34 -2.37
CA VAL A 98 16.33 -0.67 -3.74
C VAL A 98 16.95 0.18 -4.83
N GLY A 99 17.65 1.25 -4.46
CA GLY A 99 18.20 2.18 -5.44
C GLY A 99 17.10 3.05 -6.05
N GLU A 100 16.89 2.91 -7.36
CA GLU A 100 15.97 3.77 -8.11
C GLU A 100 14.51 3.38 -7.87
N LEU A 101 13.69 4.38 -7.54
CA LEU A 101 12.25 4.25 -7.38
C LEU A 101 11.58 5.41 -8.10
N THR A 102 10.71 5.08 -9.06
CA THR A 102 9.94 6.04 -9.85
C THR A 102 8.46 5.84 -9.56
N LEU A 103 7.80 6.90 -9.09
CA LEU A 103 6.35 6.92 -8.95
C LEU A 103 5.75 7.30 -10.31
N GLU A 104 5.35 6.30 -11.09
CA GLU A 104 4.83 6.53 -12.44
C GLU A 104 3.38 7.04 -12.45
N HIS A 105 2.57 6.59 -11.48
CA HIS A 105 1.16 6.89 -11.44
C HIS A 105 0.62 6.93 -10.01
N ILE A 106 -0.26 7.90 -9.75
CA ILE A 106 -1.05 8.02 -8.53
C ILE A 106 -2.44 8.54 -8.86
N GLU A 107 -3.46 7.90 -8.29
CA GLU A 107 -4.85 8.32 -8.44
C GLU A 107 -5.56 8.17 -7.09
N HIS A 108 -6.40 9.16 -6.75
CA HIS A 108 -7.15 9.19 -5.51
C HIS A 108 -8.66 9.15 -5.79
N PHE A 109 -9.35 8.21 -5.16
CA PHE A 109 -10.79 8.06 -5.26
C PHE A 109 -11.44 8.44 -3.93
N ALA A 110 -11.94 9.67 -3.83
CA ALA A 110 -12.83 10.04 -2.73
C ALA A 110 -14.28 9.69 -3.12
N PRO A 111 -15.03 8.94 -2.30
CA PRO A 111 -16.45 8.78 -2.54
C PRO A 111 -17.13 10.16 -2.54
N ALA A 112 -18.05 10.40 -3.47
CA ALA A 112 -18.89 11.58 -3.41
C ALA A 112 -19.62 11.59 -2.06
N LYS A 113 -19.74 12.77 -1.44
CA LYS A 113 -20.52 12.92 -0.21
C LYS A 113 -21.93 12.36 -0.47
N PRO A 114 -22.39 11.34 0.28
CA PRO A 114 -23.72 10.80 0.06
C PRO A 114 -24.73 11.92 0.36
N GLU A 115 -25.51 12.31 -0.63
CA GLU A 115 -26.71 13.12 -0.42
C GLU A 115 -27.83 12.17 -0.01
N PRO A 116 -28.32 12.20 1.24
CA PRO A 116 -29.42 11.32 1.65
C PRO A 116 -30.69 11.72 0.90
N GLU A 117 -31.11 10.88 -0.05
CA GLU A 117 -32.33 11.07 -0.85
C GLU A 117 -33.62 10.91 -0.01
N LEU A 118 -33.53 10.20 1.12
CA LEU A 118 -34.67 9.92 1.99
C LEU A 118 -34.36 10.38 3.43
N ARG A 119 -35.20 11.28 3.94
CA ARG A 119 -35.20 11.68 5.36
C ARG A 119 -36.43 11.05 6.02
N PHE A 120 -36.24 10.12 6.94
CA PHE A 120 -37.33 9.65 7.78
C PHE A 120 -37.69 10.76 8.78
N ALA A 121 -38.90 11.29 8.68
CA ALA A 121 -39.47 12.13 9.73
C ALA A 121 -39.83 11.19 10.90
N ASN A 122 -39.34 11.50 12.10
CA ASN A 122 -39.70 10.77 13.31
C ASN A 122 -41.23 10.72 13.45
N LEU A 123 -41.78 9.50 13.59
CA LEU A 123 -43.17 9.24 13.99
C LEU A 123 -43.37 9.60 15.46
#